data_AF-A0A935KM12-F1
#
_entry.id   AF-A0A935KM12-F1
#
_cell.length_a   1.000
_cell.length_b   1.000
_cell.length_c   1.000
_cell.angle_alpha   90.00
_cell.angle_beta   90.00
_cell.angle_gamma   90.00
#
_symmetry.space_group_name_H-M   'P 1'
#
loop_
_entity.id
_entity.type
_entity.pdbx_description
1 polymer ?
#
loop_
_entity_poly.entity_id
_entity_poly.type
_entity_poly.pdbx_seq_one_letter_code
_entity_poly.pdbx_strand_id
1 'polypeptide(L)'
;MMASRAAVPATCTPNSQAVPDWADLPSYVQHDLETRGFKKLWFPDPKESDKPDLRLTVLVCYVKLRSMYLWGFVEEEHSSFPGALQFKSSYSRALKAVLTRRADFTDPEASDDAWSSREKRSIASLHFKKFSRAPFVQAHLDYYGLLASNSAWVFPPLQAGQALAHAFTPKSFTDVFRLRQALLEQGGIGPR
;
A
#
# COMPACT_ATOMS: atom_id res chain seq x y z
N MET A 1 15.15 -54.23 -1.42
CA MET A 1 14.06 -53.46 -2.06
C MET A 1 13.92 -52.14 -1.34
N MET A 2 14.54 -51.08 -1.85
CA MET A 2 14.46 -49.74 -1.28
C MET A 2 13.24 -49.03 -1.90
N ALA A 3 12.30 -48.62 -1.06
CA ALA A 3 11.15 -47.83 -1.48
C ALA A 3 11.63 -46.44 -1.90
N SER A 4 11.45 -46.13 -3.19
CA SER A 4 11.71 -44.82 -3.77
C SER A 4 10.79 -43.78 -3.10
N ARG A 5 11.38 -42.81 -2.39
CA ARG A 5 10.66 -41.64 -1.89
C ARG A 5 10.20 -40.82 -3.10
N ALA A 6 8.90 -40.82 -3.34
CA ALA A 6 8.27 -39.89 -4.27
C ALA A 6 8.67 -38.46 -3.88
N ALA A 7 9.28 -37.75 -4.82
CA ALA A 7 9.60 -36.35 -4.67
C ALA A 7 8.29 -35.58 -4.42
N VAL A 8 8.26 -34.84 -3.31
CA VAL A 8 7.24 -33.82 -3.05
C VAL A 8 7.30 -32.85 -4.24
N PRO A 9 6.21 -32.64 -5.00
CA PRO A 9 6.24 -31.70 -6.11
C PRO A 9 6.60 -30.33 -5.57
N ALA A 10 7.59 -29.71 -6.21
CA ALA A 10 8.00 -28.35 -5.94
C ALA A 10 6.75 -27.46 -5.94
N THR A 11 6.46 -26.88 -4.78
CA THR A 11 5.42 -25.88 -4.59
C THR A 11 5.57 -24.82 -5.68
N CYS A 12 4.53 -24.65 -6.50
CA CYS A 12 4.37 -23.48 -7.35
C CYS A 12 4.61 -22.23 -6.50
N THR A 13 5.65 -21.46 -6.83
CA THR A 13 5.90 -20.16 -6.23
C THR A 13 4.70 -19.25 -6.55
N PRO A 14 4.00 -18.67 -5.56
CA PRO A 14 2.87 -17.77 -5.78
C PRO A 14 3.22 -16.47 -6.54
N ASN A 15 4.51 -16.22 -6.80
CA ASN A 15 5.06 -14.97 -7.33
C ASN A 15 5.05 -14.83 -8.87
N SER A 16 4.33 -15.68 -9.61
CA SER A 16 4.34 -15.68 -11.08
C SER A 16 3.10 -15.04 -11.74
N GLN A 17 2.27 -14.30 -11.02
CA GLN A 17 1.18 -13.57 -11.68
C GLN A 17 1.76 -12.33 -12.38
N ALA A 18 1.65 -12.30 -13.71
CA ALA A 18 2.01 -11.14 -14.52
C ALA A 18 1.37 -9.87 -13.93
N VAL A 19 2.17 -8.80 -13.87
CA VAL A 19 1.67 -7.46 -13.53
C VAL A 19 1.13 -6.87 -14.84
N PRO A 20 -0.15 -6.44 -14.89
CA PRO A 20 -0.73 -5.92 -16.12
C PRO A 20 0.10 -4.78 -16.71
N ASP A 21 0.25 -4.77 -18.04
CA ASP A 21 0.81 -3.62 -18.73
C ASP A 21 -0.20 -2.47 -18.73
N TRP A 22 0.28 -1.25 -18.98
CA TRP A 22 -0.59 -0.07 -19.08
C TRP A 22 -1.76 -0.27 -20.06
N ALA A 23 -1.48 -0.93 -21.19
CA ALA A 23 -2.46 -1.20 -22.23
C ALA A 23 -3.55 -2.20 -21.79
N ASP A 24 -3.28 -3.02 -20.78
CA ASP A 24 -4.21 -4.01 -20.25
C ASP A 24 -5.13 -3.42 -19.15
N LEU A 25 -4.85 -2.21 -18.67
CA LEU A 25 -5.67 -1.55 -17.67
C LEU A 25 -6.99 -1.06 -18.29
N PRO A 26 -8.12 -1.12 -17.56
CA PRO A 26 -9.35 -0.48 -18.02
C PRO A 26 -9.16 1.02 -18.31
N SER A 27 -9.84 1.55 -19.32
CA SER A 27 -9.68 2.95 -19.76
C SER A 27 -9.89 3.98 -18.65
N TYR A 28 -10.82 3.73 -17.74
CA TYR A 28 -11.06 4.60 -16.58
C TYR A 28 -9.88 4.60 -15.59
N VAL A 29 -9.19 3.47 -15.42
CA VAL A 29 -7.99 3.37 -14.57
C VAL A 29 -6.85 4.14 -15.22
N GLN A 30 -6.64 3.96 -16.53
CA GLN A 30 -5.65 4.72 -17.28
C GLN A 30 -5.89 6.22 -17.14
N HIS A 31 -7.14 6.67 -17.30
CA HIS A 31 -7.53 8.07 -17.14
C HIS A 31 -7.32 8.61 -15.71
N ASP A 32 -7.77 7.87 -14.68
CA ASP A 32 -7.59 8.24 -13.28
C ASP A 32 -6.11 8.40 -12.90
N LEU A 33 -5.24 7.54 -13.45
CA LEU A 33 -3.81 7.58 -13.22
C LEU A 33 -3.17 8.75 -14.00
N GLU A 34 -3.46 8.88 -15.30
CA GLU A 34 -2.91 9.94 -16.16
C GLU A 34 -3.21 11.34 -15.65
N THR A 35 -4.44 11.58 -15.21
CA THR A 35 -4.86 12.88 -14.68
C THR A 35 -4.14 13.28 -13.40
N ARG A 36 -3.52 12.32 -12.70
CA ARG A 36 -2.73 12.53 -11.48
C ARG A 36 -1.22 12.46 -11.73
N GLY A 37 -0.79 12.50 -12.98
CA GLY A 37 0.62 12.51 -13.37
C GLY A 37 1.27 11.13 -13.46
N PHE A 38 0.51 10.05 -13.24
CA PHE A 38 0.98 8.68 -13.42
C PHE A 38 0.97 8.37 -14.92
N LYS A 39 2.14 8.29 -15.56
CA LYS A 39 2.24 8.18 -17.02
C LYS A 39 2.67 6.79 -17.48
N LYS A 40 2.24 6.42 -18.70
CA LYS A 40 2.69 5.24 -19.46
C LYS A 40 4.21 5.06 -19.51
N LEU A 41 4.99 6.14 -19.42
CA LEU A 41 6.48 6.11 -19.42
C LEU A 41 7.10 5.40 -18.22
N TRP A 42 6.34 5.06 -17.17
CA TRP A 42 6.82 4.20 -16.08
C TRP A 42 6.95 2.72 -16.46
N PHE A 43 6.47 2.36 -17.66
CA PHE A 43 6.39 0.98 -18.16
C PHE A 43 7.47 0.65 -19.20
N PRO A 44 8.11 1.63 -19.88
CA PRO A 44 9.36 1.37 -20.58
C PRO A 44 10.36 2.54 -20.48
N ASP A 45 11.46 2.36 -19.75
CA ASP A 45 12.75 2.84 -20.24
C ASP A 45 13.48 1.62 -20.81
N PRO A 46 13.74 1.55 -22.13
CA PRO A 46 14.49 0.45 -22.74
C PRO A 46 15.91 0.29 -22.18
N LYS A 47 16.45 1.30 -21.47
CA LYS A 47 17.73 1.26 -20.77
C LYS A 47 17.59 0.97 -19.27
N GLU A 48 16.42 1.20 -18.68
CA GLU A 48 16.07 0.78 -17.32
C GLU A 48 14.90 -0.21 -17.37
N SER A 49 15.22 -1.44 -17.77
CA SER A 49 14.53 -2.70 -17.48
C SER A 49 13.19 -2.57 -16.76
N ASP A 50 12.11 -2.98 -17.43
CA ASP A 50 10.83 -3.45 -16.87
C ASP A 50 10.84 -3.64 -15.33
N LYS A 51 10.25 -2.69 -14.58
CA LYS A 51 10.18 -2.70 -13.11
C LYS A 51 8.78 -3.15 -12.64
N PRO A 52 8.44 -4.45 -12.70
CA PRO A 52 7.11 -4.95 -12.32
C PRO A 52 6.72 -4.57 -10.89
N ASP A 53 7.68 -4.47 -9.97
CA ASP A 53 7.44 -4.07 -8.58
C ASP A 53 6.90 -2.64 -8.45
N LEU A 54 7.42 -1.72 -9.27
CA LEU A 54 6.99 -0.33 -9.27
C LEU A 54 5.60 -0.21 -9.87
N ARG A 55 5.36 -0.89 -10.99
CA ARG A 55 4.05 -0.98 -11.63
C ARG A 55 3.02 -1.55 -10.67
N LEU A 56 3.37 -2.66 -10.01
CA LEU A 56 2.51 -3.30 -9.05
C LEU A 56 2.27 -2.40 -7.84
N THR A 57 3.27 -1.65 -7.37
CA THR A 57 3.14 -0.70 -6.25
C THR A 57 2.05 0.32 -6.55
N VAL A 58 2.13 0.93 -7.73
CA VAL A 58 1.14 1.91 -8.20
C VAL A 58 -0.24 1.29 -8.21
N LEU A 59 -0.38 0.09 -8.79
CA LEU A 59 -1.68 -0.58 -8.90
C LEU A 59 -2.25 -0.98 -7.52
N VAL A 60 -1.46 -1.56 -6.62
CA VAL A 60 -1.96 -1.95 -5.29
C VAL A 60 -2.34 -0.74 -4.45
N CYS A 61 -1.56 0.34 -4.50
CA CYS A 61 -1.87 1.57 -3.81
C CYS A 61 -3.10 2.26 -4.42
N TYR A 62 -3.21 2.33 -5.76
CA TYR A 62 -4.38 2.85 -6.46
C TYR A 62 -5.65 2.10 -6.05
N VAL A 63 -5.64 0.76 -6.15
CA VAL A 63 -6.80 -0.07 -5.79
C VAL A 63 -7.18 0.12 -4.33
N LYS A 64 -6.22 0.09 -3.39
CA LYS A 64 -6.51 0.32 -1.98
C LYS A 64 -7.12 1.70 -1.76
N LEU A 65 -6.47 2.76 -2.24
CA LEU A 65 -6.93 4.14 -2.07
C LEU A 65 -8.30 4.38 -2.70
N ARG A 66 -8.58 3.80 -3.87
CA ARG A 66 -9.89 3.88 -4.53
C ARG A 66 -10.97 3.16 -3.73
N SER A 67 -10.71 1.92 -3.29
CA SER A 67 -11.67 1.14 -2.49
C SER A 67 -12.06 1.82 -1.18
N MET A 68 -11.17 2.67 -0.65
CA MET A 68 -11.40 3.44 0.58
C MET A 68 -11.87 4.88 0.33
N TYR A 69 -12.12 5.29 -0.92
CA TYR A 69 -12.48 6.67 -1.29
C TYR A 69 -11.43 7.73 -0.90
N LEU A 70 -10.15 7.33 -0.83
CA LEU A 70 -9.02 8.20 -0.48
C LEU A 70 -8.20 8.64 -1.70
N TRP A 71 -8.40 8.04 -2.88
CA TRP A 71 -7.72 8.43 -4.12
C TRP A 71 -7.95 9.89 -4.50
N GLY A 72 -9.08 10.48 -4.11
CA GLY A 72 -9.41 11.89 -4.38
C GLY A 72 -8.34 12.87 -3.90
N PHE A 73 -7.58 12.51 -2.86
CA PHE A 73 -6.52 13.34 -2.27
C PHE A 73 -5.17 13.28 -3.00
N VAL A 74 -4.99 12.36 -3.94
CA VAL A 74 -3.72 12.15 -4.69
C VAL A 74 -3.67 13.05 -5.91
N GLU A 75 -3.32 14.33 -5.79
CA GLU A 75 -3.43 15.28 -6.92
C GLU A 75 -2.38 15.08 -8.00
N GLU A 76 -1.12 14.90 -7.60
CA GLU A 76 0.00 14.75 -8.52
C GLU A 76 1.00 13.79 -7.90
N GLU A 77 1.46 12.81 -8.67
CA GLU A 77 2.58 11.99 -8.24
C GLU A 77 3.83 12.86 -8.00
N HIS A 78 4.55 12.51 -6.95
CA HIS A 78 5.86 13.09 -6.65
C HIS A 78 6.97 12.07 -6.81
N SER A 79 6.79 10.87 -6.25
CA SER A 79 7.69 9.73 -6.46
C SER A 79 7.00 8.42 -6.09
N SER A 80 7.52 7.31 -6.62
CA SER A 80 7.03 5.96 -6.35
C SER A 80 8.21 5.03 -6.10
N PHE A 81 8.11 4.16 -5.09
CA PHE A 81 9.13 3.16 -4.76
C PHE A 81 8.45 1.95 -4.10
N PRO A 82 9.08 0.76 -4.05
CA PRO A 82 8.40 -0.49 -3.67
C PRO A 82 7.52 -0.33 -2.42
N GLY A 83 6.20 -0.49 -2.58
CA GLY A 83 5.21 -0.42 -1.51
C GLY A 83 4.71 0.97 -1.10
N ALA A 84 5.20 2.05 -1.72
CA ALA A 84 4.88 3.41 -1.34
C ALA A 84 4.69 4.36 -2.53
N LEU A 85 3.72 5.26 -2.37
CA LEU A 85 3.49 6.42 -3.22
C LEU A 85 3.77 7.69 -2.43
N GLN A 86 4.49 8.62 -3.02
CA GLN A 86 4.54 10.01 -2.60
C GLN A 86 3.77 10.85 -3.59
N PHE A 87 2.87 11.69 -3.08
CA PHE A 87 2.03 12.55 -3.90
C PHE A 87 1.87 13.93 -3.29
N LYS A 88 1.71 14.93 -4.15
CA LYS A 88 1.31 16.26 -3.73
C LYS A 88 -0.19 16.27 -3.42
N SER A 89 -0.55 17.02 -2.39
CA SER A 89 -1.95 17.21 -1.99
C SER A 89 -2.12 18.57 -1.33
N SER A 90 -2.68 19.52 -2.08
CA SER A 90 -3.19 20.80 -1.60
C SER A 90 -4.27 20.60 -0.52
N TYR A 91 -4.92 19.43 -0.53
CA TYR A 91 -5.95 18.99 0.40
C TYR A 91 -5.41 18.16 1.58
N SER A 92 -4.11 18.22 1.91
CA SER A 92 -3.53 17.42 3.00
C SER A 92 -4.22 17.62 4.37
N ARG A 93 -4.69 18.84 4.69
CA ARG A 93 -5.52 19.11 5.88
C ARG A 93 -6.88 18.42 5.81
N ALA A 94 -7.50 18.41 4.64
CA ALA A 94 -8.79 17.73 4.44
C ALA A 94 -8.63 16.21 4.51
N LEU A 95 -7.52 15.66 3.99
CA LEU A 95 -7.15 14.26 4.16
C LEU A 95 -7.03 13.92 5.64
N LYS A 96 -6.23 14.69 6.40
CA LYS A 96 -6.09 14.54 7.86
C LYS A 96 -7.45 14.54 8.56
N ALA A 97 -8.31 15.52 8.25
CA ALA A 97 -9.66 15.61 8.83
C ALA A 97 -10.56 14.42 8.48
N VAL A 98 -10.44 13.85 7.27
CA VAL A 98 -11.14 12.60 6.91
C VAL A 98 -10.61 11.43 7.73
N LEU A 99 -9.29 11.30 7.88
CA LEU A 99 -8.67 10.21 8.64
C LEU A 99 -9.04 10.26 10.13
N THR A 100 -9.10 11.45 10.74
CA THR A 100 -9.58 11.62 12.13
C THR A 100 -11.02 11.16 12.34
N ARG A 101 -11.90 11.33 11.34
CA ARG A 101 -13.31 10.92 11.45
C ARG A 101 -13.53 9.43 11.19
N ARG A 102 -12.51 8.72 10.72
CA ARG A 102 -12.59 7.35 10.26
C ARG A 102 -12.22 6.39 11.38
N ALA A 103 -13.19 5.58 11.82
CA ALA A 103 -12.97 4.60 12.87
C ALA A 103 -11.92 3.53 12.50
N ASP A 104 -11.70 3.30 11.21
CA ASP A 104 -10.73 2.35 10.65
C ASP A 104 -9.29 2.91 10.54
N PHE A 105 -9.02 4.14 10.98
CA PHE A 105 -7.68 4.74 11.02
C PHE A 105 -7.29 5.23 12.41
N THR A 106 -6.00 5.20 12.76
CA THR A 106 -5.49 5.89 13.96
C THR A 106 -5.60 7.40 13.79
N ASP A 107 -5.84 8.10 14.90
CA ASP A 107 -5.92 9.55 14.89
C ASP A 107 -4.54 10.15 14.51
N PRO A 108 -4.50 11.03 13.49
CA PRO A 108 -3.28 11.78 13.18
C PRO A 108 -2.88 12.72 14.33
N GLU A 109 -1.59 12.99 14.46
CA GLU A 109 -1.06 13.93 15.45
C GLU A 109 -1.61 15.35 15.23
N ALA A 110 -1.64 16.16 16.29
CA ALA A 110 -2.24 17.49 16.27
C ALA A 110 -1.59 18.44 15.25
N SER A 111 -0.30 18.27 14.94
CA SER A 111 0.43 19.11 13.99
C SER A 111 -0.07 18.93 12.55
N ASP A 112 -0.31 20.02 11.84
CA ASP A 112 -0.66 19.99 10.41
C ASP A 112 0.56 19.80 9.51
N ASP A 113 1.74 20.14 10.00
CA ASP A 113 2.97 20.09 9.21
C ASP A 113 3.56 18.68 9.17
N ALA A 114 3.44 17.95 10.27
CA ALA A 114 3.91 16.58 10.41
C ALA A 114 2.89 15.72 11.14
N TRP A 115 2.42 14.69 10.47
CA TRP A 115 1.45 13.75 11.01
C TRP A 115 1.56 12.40 10.29
N SER A 116 1.03 11.38 10.94
CA SER A 116 0.94 10.02 10.44
C SER A 116 -0.40 9.42 10.85
N SER A 117 -0.96 8.56 10.01
CA SER A 117 -2.21 7.88 10.32
C SER A 117 -2.28 6.55 9.59
N ARG A 118 -2.71 5.53 10.30
CA ARG A 118 -2.60 4.14 9.87
C ARG A 118 -3.93 3.43 9.96
N GLU A 119 -4.24 2.65 8.94
CA GLU A 119 -5.38 1.76 8.92
C GLU A 119 -5.24 0.69 10.01
N LYS A 120 -6.28 0.55 10.83
CA LYS A 120 -6.38 -0.44 11.92
C LYS A 120 -6.72 -1.82 11.35
N ARG A 121 -5.79 -2.35 10.56
CA ARG A 121 -5.85 -3.66 9.93
C ARG A 121 -4.55 -4.39 10.19
N SER A 122 -4.63 -5.70 10.42
CA SER A 122 -3.46 -6.54 10.70
C SER A 122 -2.58 -6.79 9.48
N ILE A 123 -3.14 -6.77 8.26
CA ILE A 123 -2.43 -7.08 7.03
C ILE A 123 -2.78 -6.08 5.92
N ALA A 124 -1.82 -5.71 5.09
CA ALA A 124 -1.98 -4.75 3.99
C ALA A 124 -2.63 -3.44 4.48
N SER A 125 -2.06 -2.93 5.57
CA SER A 125 -2.51 -1.72 6.27
C SER A 125 -1.98 -0.49 5.55
N LEU A 126 -2.88 0.40 5.19
CA LEU A 126 -2.52 1.69 4.60
C LEU A 126 -1.98 2.64 5.68
N HIS A 127 -0.81 3.24 5.42
CA HIS A 127 -0.19 4.19 6.31
C HIS A 127 0.14 5.48 5.56
N PHE A 128 -0.45 6.58 6.02
CA PHE A 128 -0.15 7.92 5.56
C PHE A 128 0.90 8.58 6.45
N LYS A 129 1.82 9.31 5.85
CA LYS A 129 2.82 10.12 6.55
C LYS A 129 3.05 11.43 5.81
N LYS A 130 2.90 12.54 6.52
CA LYS A 130 3.27 13.88 6.09
C LYS A 130 4.50 14.32 6.89
N PHE A 131 5.53 14.79 6.19
CA PHE A 131 6.74 15.31 6.83
C PHE A 131 6.73 16.84 6.82
N SER A 132 7.19 17.47 7.91
CA SER A 132 7.16 18.93 8.10
C SER A 132 7.78 19.73 6.96
N ARG A 133 8.87 19.22 6.37
CA ARG A 133 9.61 19.90 5.30
C ARG A 133 9.37 19.33 3.90
N ALA A 134 8.47 18.35 3.78
CA ALA A 134 8.14 17.75 2.49
C ALA A 134 6.84 18.34 1.93
N PRO A 135 6.80 18.72 0.64
CA PRO A 135 5.58 19.19 -0.03
C PRO A 135 4.63 18.05 -0.42
N PHE A 136 4.90 16.81 0.03
CA PHE A 136 4.15 15.61 -0.34
C PHE A 136 3.66 14.84 0.88
N VAL A 137 2.61 14.06 0.66
CA VAL A 137 2.14 13.00 1.56
C VAL A 137 2.66 11.68 1.02
N GLN A 138 3.16 10.82 1.90
CA GLN A 138 3.50 9.45 1.58
C GLN A 138 2.35 8.54 2.00
N ALA A 139 1.88 7.69 1.10
CA ALA A 139 1.02 6.56 1.42
C ALA A 139 1.81 5.27 1.14
N HIS A 140 1.89 4.36 2.10
CA HIS A 140 2.48 3.04 1.89
C HIS A 140 1.58 1.95 2.46
N LEU A 141 1.73 0.76 1.90
CA LEU A 141 1.03 -0.44 2.36
C LEU A 141 1.99 -1.30 3.17
N ASP A 142 1.78 -1.38 4.47
CA ASP A 142 2.54 -2.28 5.32
C ASP A 142 1.90 -3.68 5.28
N TYR A 143 2.71 -4.70 4.98
CA TYR A 143 2.20 -6.07 4.98
C TYR A 143 1.72 -6.47 6.38
N TYR A 144 2.45 -6.08 7.44
CA TYR A 144 1.99 -6.21 8.82
C TYR A 144 1.57 -4.84 9.37
N GLY A 145 0.28 -4.68 9.65
CA GLY A 145 -0.28 -3.44 10.17
C GLY A 145 -0.47 -3.43 11.69
N LEU A 146 -1.17 -2.41 12.19
CA LEU A 146 -1.51 -2.31 13.61
C LEU A 146 -2.85 -3.00 13.89
N LEU A 147 -2.86 -3.87 14.89
CA LEU A 147 -4.07 -4.36 15.56
C LEU A 147 -4.45 -3.40 16.71
N ALA A 148 -4.58 -2.11 16.42
CA ALA A 148 -4.94 -1.12 17.45
C ALA A 148 -6.45 -0.87 17.42
N SER A 149 -7.19 -1.41 18.38
CA SER A 149 -8.58 -0.98 18.63
C SER A 149 -8.58 0.44 19.20
N ASN A 150 -9.67 1.19 18.98
CA ASN A 150 -9.91 2.53 19.56
C ASN A 150 -9.99 2.60 21.09
N SER A 151 -9.78 1.48 21.78
CA SER A 151 -9.82 1.46 23.22
C SER A 151 -8.42 1.70 23.78
N ALA A 152 -8.25 2.84 24.47
CA ALA A 152 -7.11 3.14 25.34
C ALA A 152 -6.89 2.08 26.47
N TRP A 153 -7.68 0.99 26.48
CA TRP A 153 -7.66 -0.10 27.45
C TRP A 153 -7.26 -1.47 26.88
N VAL A 154 -6.74 -1.57 25.65
CA VAL A 154 -6.16 -2.85 25.18
C VAL A 154 -4.75 -3.01 25.75
N PHE A 155 -4.65 -3.91 26.74
CA PHE A 155 -3.46 -4.50 27.37
C PHE A 155 -2.09 -4.04 26.83
N PRO A 156 -1.20 -3.45 27.68
CA PRO A 156 0.17 -3.06 27.34
C PRO A 156 1.00 -4.10 26.54
N PRO A 157 0.93 -5.42 26.80
CA PRO A 157 1.68 -6.40 26.01
C PRO A 157 1.26 -6.49 24.53
N LEU A 158 0.01 -6.18 24.18
CA LEU A 158 -0.45 -6.18 22.77
C LEU A 158 0.15 -5.01 21.99
N GLN A 159 0.22 -3.82 22.61
CA GLN A 159 0.86 -2.65 22.01
C GLN A 159 2.38 -2.87 21.86
N ALA A 160 3.01 -3.48 22.87
CA ALA A 160 4.42 -3.86 22.82
C ALA A 160 4.70 -4.93 21.74
N GLY A 161 3.84 -5.94 21.59
CA GLY A 161 3.96 -6.95 20.55
C GLY A 161 3.84 -6.38 19.14
N GLN A 162 2.97 -5.39 18.92
CA GLN A 162 2.83 -4.69 17.64
C GLN A 162 4.03 -3.79 17.34
N ALA A 163 4.52 -3.06 18.35
CA ALA A 163 5.73 -2.26 18.23
C ALA A 163 6.95 -3.14 17.91
N LEU A 164 7.05 -4.32 18.53
CA LEU A 164 8.09 -5.31 18.25
C LEU A 164 7.95 -5.88 16.84
N ALA A 165 6.77 -6.33 16.43
CA ALA A 165 6.54 -6.83 15.07
C ALA A 165 6.91 -5.77 14.00
N HIS A 166 6.63 -4.50 14.27
CA HIS A 166 7.04 -3.39 13.40
C HIS A 166 8.57 -3.18 13.39
N ALA A 167 9.22 -3.21 14.55
CA ALA A 167 10.68 -3.10 14.67
C ALA A 167 11.42 -4.25 13.97
N PHE A 168 10.83 -5.45 13.92
CA PHE A 168 11.37 -6.61 13.21
C PHE A 168 11.02 -6.64 11.72
N THR A 169 10.10 -5.80 11.25
CA THR A 169 9.69 -5.78 9.83
C THR A 169 9.65 -4.37 9.21
N PRO A 170 10.71 -3.54 9.39
CA PRO A 170 10.72 -2.13 8.97
C PRO A 170 10.65 -1.92 7.46
N LYS A 171 10.73 -2.99 6.66
CA LYS A 171 10.59 -2.98 5.19
C LYS A 171 9.49 -3.94 4.70
N SER A 172 8.54 -4.34 5.55
CA SER A 172 7.47 -5.24 5.11
C SER A 172 6.63 -4.69 3.95
N PHE A 173 6.65 -3.38 3.73
CA PHE A 173 6.02 -2.73 2.59
C PHE A 173 6.72 -3.01 1.25
N THR A 174 7.99 -3.42 1.21
CA THR A 174 8.72 -3.57 -0.06
C THR A 174 8.37 -4.83 -0.84
N ASP A 175 7.71 -5.82 -0.21
CA ASP A 175 7.26 -7.06 -0.87
C ASP A 175 5.88 -6.87 -1.51
N VAL A 176 5.88 -6.23 -2.68
CA VAL A 176 4.66 -5.76 -3.35
C VAL A 176 3.80 -6.92 -3.88
N PHE A 177 4.41 -8.05 -4.24
CA PHE A 177 3.67 -9.25 -4.65
C PHE A 177 2.91 -9.87 -3.50
N ARG A 178 3.54 -9.93 -2.31
CA ARG A 178 2.87 -10.39 -1.10
C ARG A 178 1.74 -9.44 -0.67
N LEU A 179 1.92 -8.12 -0.87
CA LEU A 179 0.85 -7.14 -0.67
C LEU A 179 -0.31 -7.34 -1.64
N ARG A 180 -0.04 -7.58 -2.93
CA ARG A 180 -1.07 -7.93 -3.92
C ARG A 180 -1.89 -9.13 -3.43
N GLN A 181 -1.24 -10.22 -3.06
CA GLN A 181 -1.91 -11.43 -2.58
C GLN A 181 -2.81 -11.13 -1.37
N ALA A 182 -2.28 -10.39 -0.38
CA ALA A 182 -3.08 -10.01 0.79
C ALA A 182 -4.33 -9.18 0.43
N LEU A 183 -4.24 -8.27 -0.55
CA LEU A 183 -5.40 -7.50 -1.00
C LEU A 183 -6.42 -8.36 -1.76
N LEU A 184 -5.97 -9.34 -2.56
CA LEU A 184 -6.83 -10.32 -3.22
C LEU A 184 -7.63 -11.11 -2.19
N GLU A 185 -6.95 -11.65 -1.17
CA GLU A 185 -7.55 -12.45 -0.09
C GLU A 185 -8.56 -11.65 0.76
N GLN A 186 -8.37 -10.33 0.89
CA GLN A 186 -9.28 -9.44 1.61
C GLN A 186 -10.56 -9.09 0.84
N GLY A 187 -10.80 -9.69 -0.34
CA GLY A 187 -11.96 -9.41 -1.18
C GLY A 187 -11.83 -8.10 -1.96
N GLY A 188 -10.63 -7.54 -2.06
CA GLY A 188 -10.35 -6.33 -2.83
C GLY A 188 -10.39 -6.54 -4.35
N ILE A 189 -10.40 -7.79 -4.83
CA ILE A 189 -10.42 -8.12 -6.26
C ILE A 189 -11.10 -9.50 -6.42
N GLY A 190 -12.35 -9.48 -6.86
CA GLY A 190 -12.94 -10.56 -7.64
C GLY A 190 -13.55 -9.91 -8.90
N PRO A 191 -13.48 -10.54 -10.08
CA PRO A 191 -14.18 -10.02 -11.24
C PRO A 191 -15.68 -10.00 -10.92
N ARG A 192 -16.31 -8.86 -11.11
CA ARG A 192 -17.76 -8.79 -11.34
C ARG A 192 -17.96 -8.60 -12.82
#